data_AF-A0A930IZ56-F1
#
_entry.id   AF-A0A930IZ56-F1
#
_cell.length_a   1.000
_cell.length_b   1.000
_cell.length_c   1.000
_cell.angle_alpha   90.00
_cell.angle_beta   90.00
_cell.angle_gamma   90.00
#
_symmetry.space_group_name_H-M   'P 1'
#
loop_
_entity.id
_entity.type
_entity.pdbx_description
1 polymer ?
#
loop_
_entity_poly.entity_id
_entity_poly.type
_entity_poly.pdbx_seq_one_letter_code
_entity_poly.pdbx_strand_id
1 'polypeptide(L)'
;MEGNKHKETKQDASTLPNKEELSEEITDINKVLETLEPEKRSKIVSAFMALEMEHSFRGPLPAPEDFKAYGDVIPDAPERILCLMEQQVEHRISTERNIVTSGLKESRRGQWMGYSIVVILIGLSTLLALYGHDVTAGIMITAAIGLAVVFVLKQNPHANEQDEVEKE
;
A
#
# COMPACT_ATOMS: atom_id res chain seq x y z
N MET A 1 -43.26 45.87 35.88
CA MET A 1 -42.04 45.02 35.91
C MET A 1 -42.49 43.64 35.46
N GLU A 2 -42.45 43.37 34.15
CA GLU A 2 -41.41 42.56 33.45
C GLU A 2 -41.67 41.05 33.65
N GLY A 3 -41.73 40.14 32.67
CA GLY A 3 -41.60 40.09 31.21
C GLY A 3 -41.93 38.64 30.77
N ASN A 4 -42.78 38.45 29.75
CA ASN A 4 -42.51 37.92 28.39
C ASN A 4 -42.14 36.41 28.20
N LYS A 5 -43.02 35.73 27.43
CA LYS A 5 -42.84 34.60 26.45
C LYS A 5 -42.18 33.27 26.86
N HIS A 6 -42.95 32.17 26.72
CA HIS A 6 -42.81 31.29 25.55
C HIS A 6 -44.06 30.42 25.31
N LYS A 7 -44.37 30.22 24.03
CA LYS A 7 -45.59 29.62 23.48
C LYS A 7 -45.19 28.26 22.92
N GLU A 8 -45.57 27.17 23.59
CA GLU A 8 -45.45 25.82 23.03
C GLU A 8 -46.68 25.56 22.14
N THR A 9 -46.51 25.68 20.83
CA THR A 9 -47.45 25.10 19.87
C THR A 9 -46.90 23.74 19.46
N LYS A 10 -47.49 22.68 20.00
CA LYS A 10 -47.47 21.34 19.40
C LYS A 10 -48.24 21.42 18.09
N GLN A 11 -47.59 21.09 16.97
CA GLN A 11 -48.30 20.71 15.76
C GLN A 11 -47.61 19.48 15.16
N ASP A 12 -48.47 18.50 14.92
CA ASP A 12 -48.22 17.16 14.44
C ASP A 12 -47.37 17.09 13.18
N ALA A 13 -46.42 16.15 13.15
CA ALA A 13 -45.69 15.74 11.97
C ALA A 13 -46.00 14.26 11.66
N SER A 14 -47.29 13.94 11.51
CA SER A 14 -47.77 12.68 10.94
C SER A 14 -48.03 12.86 9.44
N THR A 15 -46.97 13.08 8.66
CA THR A 15 -47.03 13.05 7.18
C THR A 15 -45.62 12.90 6.62
N LEU A 16 -45.01 11.74 6.84
CA LEU A 16 -43.92 11.28 5.98
C LEU A 16 -44.55 10.78 4.67
N PRO A 17 -44.19 11.33 3.49
CA PRO A 17 -44.71 10.86 2.22
C PRO A 17 -44.34 9.40 1.96
N ASN A 18 -45.24 8.64 1.33
CA ASN A 18 -45.03 7.25 0.96
C ASN A 18 -43.79 7.10 0.06
N LYS A 19 -42.94 6.11 0.36
CA LYS A 19 -41.65 5.84 -0.29
C LYS A 19 -41.77 5.55 -1.80
N GLU A 20 -42.97 5.19 -2.25
CA GLU A 20 -43.27 4.85 -3.64
C GLU A 20 -43.48 6.09 -4.55
N GLU A 21 -44.06 7.18 -4.04
CA GLU A 21 -44.34 8.40 -4.83
C GLU A 21 -43.07 9.22 -5.13
N LEU A 22 -42.00 9.04 -4.35
CA LEU A 22 -40.73 9.77 -4.52
C LEU A 22 -39.87 9.22 -5.67
N SER A 23 -40.19 8.02 -6.18
CA SER A 23 -39.31 7.29 -7.11
C SER A 23 -39.45 7.70 -8.58
N GLU A 24 -40.59 8.25 -9.00
CA GLU A 24 -40.84 8.56 -10.42
C GLU A 24 -40.32 9.93 -10.86
N GLU A 25 -40.15 10.90 -9.95
CA GLU A 25 -39.76 12.28 -10.33
C GLU A 25 -38.26 12.59 -10.18
N ILE A 26 -37.49 11.75 -9.48
CA ILE A 26 -36.06 12.00 -9.21
C ILE A 26 -35.20 11.14 -10.12
N THR A 27 -35.30 11.33 -11.44
CA THR A 27 -34.36 10.68 -12.39
C THR A 27 -33.03 11.43 -12.48
N ASP A 28 -32.97 12.69 -12.03
CA ASP A 28 -31.78 13.53 -12.18
C ASP A 28 -31.43 14.26 -10.88
N ILE A 29 -30.57 13.64 -10.10
CA ILE A 29 -30.03 14.17 -8.83
C ILE A 29 -29.37 15.53 -9.05
N ASN A 30 -28.77 15.78 -10.21
CA ASN A 30 -28.12 17.06 -10.51
C ASN A 30 -29.13 18.21 -10.57
N LYS A 31 -30.33 17.96 -11.13
CA LYS A 31 -31.39 18.96 -11.25
C LYS A 31 -31.99 19.35 -9.90
N VAL A 32 -32.04 18.41 -8.96
CA VAL A 32 -32.46 18.65 -7.57
C VAL A 32 -31.37 19.40 -6.80
N LEU A 33 -30.10 19.09 -7.04
CA LEU A 33 -28.98 19.83 -6.44
C LEU A 33 -28.91 21.28 -6.94
N GLU A 34 -29.28 21.54 -8.20
CA GLU A 34 -29.29 22.88 -8.81
C GLU A 34 -30.36 23.84 -8.25
N THR A 35 -31.42 23.35 -7.63
CA THR A 35 -32.45 24.20 -7.00
C THR A 35 -32.10 24.62 -5.57
N LEU A 36 -31.04 24.05 -4.99
CA LEU A 36 -30.62 24.32 -3.61
C LEU A 36 -29.58 25.44 -3.52
N GLU A 37 -29.57 26.17 -2.41
CA GLU A 37 -28.54 27.18 -2.08
C GLU A 37 -27.13 26.55 -2.00
N PRO A 38 -26.06 27.20 -2.52
CA PRO A 38 -24.73 26.60 -2.63
C PRO A 38 -24.15 26.12 -1.29
N GLU A 39 -24.46 26.79 -0.18
CA GLU A 39 -24.03 26.38 1.16
C GLU A 39 -24.71 25.08 1.64
N LYS A 40 -25.96 24.85 1.24
CA LYS A 40 -26.71 23.64 1.59
C LYS A 40 -26.28 22.45 0.73
N ARG A 41 -25.91 22.69 -0.54
CA ARG A 41 -25.33 21.67 -1.43
C ARG A 41 -24.06 21.07 -0.82
N SER A 42 -23.15 21.93 -0.36
CA SER A 42 -21.88 21.48 0.25
C SER A 42 -22.11 20.57 1.46
N LYS A 43 -23.06 20.94 2.34
CA LYS A 43 -23.41 20.12 3.52
C LYS A 43 -24.08 18.79 3.17
N ILE A 44 -24.91 18.75 2.13
CA ILE A 44 -25.58 17.52 1.69
C ILE A 44 -24.57 16.58 1.02
N VAL A 45 -23.70 17.12 0.15
CA VAL A 45 -22.64 16.35 -0.49
C VAL A 45 -21.65 15.81 0.53
N SER A 46 -21.24 16.60 1.52
CA SER A 46 -20.33 16.13 2.56
C SER A 46 -20.98 15.08 3.48
N ALA A 47 -22.26 15.22 3.80
CA ALA A 47 -23.00 14.21 4.55
C ALA A 47 -23.15 12.89 3.74
N PHE A 48 -23.41 12.98 2.44
CA PHE A 48 -23.50 11.82 1.57
C PHE A 48 -22.14 11.11 1.40
N MET A 49 -21.07 11.88 1.21
CA MET A 49 -19.70 11.36 1.17
C MET A 49 -19.29 10.70 2.49
N ALA A 50 -19.68 11.26 3.64
CA ALA A 50 -19.42 10.66 4.95
C ALA A 50 -20.16 9.33 5.13
N LEU A 51 -21.39 9.22 4.62
CA LEU A 51 -22.20 8.00 4.64
C LEU A 51 -21.61 6.90 3.74
N GLU A 52 -21.17 7.24 2.52
CA GLU A 52 -20.49 6.28 1.64
C GLU A 52 -19.17 5.77 2.23
N MET A 53 -18.45 6.64 2.96
CA MET A 53 -17.21 6.24 3.64
C MET A 53 -17.44 5.18 4.71
N GLU A 54 -18.62 5.18 5.37
CA GLU A 54 -18.97 4.23 6.42
C GLU A 54 -19.22 2.81 5.89
N HIS A 55 -19.65 2.67 4.63
CA HIS A 55 -19.90 1.39 3.97
C HIS A 55 -18.74 0.88 3.10
N SER A 56 -17.61 1.61 3.06
CA SER A 56 -16.45 1.20 2.27
C SER A 56 -15.63 0.13 2.99
N PHE A 57 -16.02 -1.14 2.84
CA PHE A 57 -15.16 -2.24 3.29
C PHE A 57 -14.03 -2.47 2.29
N ARG A 58 -12.79 -2.32 2.78
CA ARG A 58 -11.58 -2.60 2.02
C ARG A 58 -10.80 -3.70 2.70
N GLY A 59 -10.84 -4.88 2.11
CA GLY A 59 -10.10 -6.03 2.55
C GLY A 59 -10.13 -7.10 1.48
N PRO A 60 -9.32 -8.16 1.63
CA PRO A 60 -9.45 -9.32 0.77
C PRO A 60 -10.85 -9.93 0.89
N LEU A 61 -11.44 -9.89 2.10
CA LEU A 61 -12.79 -10.38 2.40
C LEU A 61 -13.89 -9.41 1.91
N PRO A 62 -15.10 -9.90 1.59
CA PRO A 62 -16.28 -9.06 1.42
C PRO A 62 -16.73 -8.49 2.77
N ALA A 63 -17.59 -7.46 2.75
CA ALA A 63 -18.15 -6.90 3.98
C ALA A 63 -18.90 -7.97 4.78
N PRO A 64 -18.93 -7.91 6.13
CA PRO A 64 -19.59 -8.92 6.95
C PRO A 64 -21.07 -9.17 6.58
N GLU A 65 -21.78 -8.11 6.18
CA GLU A 65 -23.17 -8.15 5.75
C GLU A 65 -23.32 -8.94 4.44
N ASP A 66 -22.46 -8.68 3.45
CA ASP A 66 -22.42 -9.41 2.18
C ASP A 66 -21.94 -10.85 2.37
N PHE A 67 -20.99 -11.08 3.29
CA PHE A 67 -20.45 -12.40 3.58
C PHE A 67 -21.53 -13.37 4.07
N LYS A 68 -22.47 -12.88 4.89
CA LYS A 68 -23.64 -13.64 5.30
C LYS A 68 -24.62 -13.85 4.14
N ALA A 69 -24.88 -12.82 3.34
CA ALA A 69 -25.79 -12.90 2.20
C ALA A 69 -25.35 -13.96 1.17
N TYR A 70 -24.04 -14.18 0.98
CA TYR A 70 -23.54 -15.28 0.14
C TYR A 70 -23.97 -16.66 0.66
N GLY A 71 -23.96 -16.88 1.98
CA GLY A 71 -24.41 -18.12 2.61
C GLY A 71 -25.91 -18.38 2.44
N ASP A 72 -26.71 -17.31 2.37
CA ASP A 72 -28.16 -17.40 2.16
C ASP A 72 -28.50 -17.86 0.71
N VAL A 73 -27.65 -17.56 -0.26
CA VAL A 73 -27.81 -17.98 -1.67
C VAL A 73 -27.17 -19.34 -1.93
N ILE A 74 -25.95 -19.54 -1.44
CA ILE A 74 -25.17 -20.77 -1.58
C ILE A 74 -24.64 -21.14 -0.19
N PRO A 75 -25.16 -22.20 0.47
CA PRO A 75 -24.83 -22.53 1.86
C PRO A 75 -23.33 -22.68 2.14
N ASP A 76 -22.55 -23.14 1.16
CA ASP A 76 -21.11 -23.40 1.25
C ASP A 76 -20.24 -22.24 0.75
N ALA A 77 -20.84 -21.15 0.24
CA ALA A 77 -20.07 -20.02 -0.29
C ALA A 77 -19.15 -19.35 0.74
N PRO A 78 -19.56 -19.09 1.99
CA PRO A 78 -18.69 -18.45 2.98
C PRO A 78 -17.41 -19.25 3.23
N GLU A 79 -17.51 -20.56 3.42
CA GLU A 79 -16.38 -21.45 3.65
C GLU A 79 -15.44 -21.49 2.43
N ARG A 80 -16.03 -21.62 1.23
CA ARG A 80 -15.26 -21.64 -0.02
C ARG A 80 -14.53 -20.32 -0.28
N ILE A 81 -15.13 -19.18 0.09
CA ILE A 81 -14.49 -17.86 0.02
C ILE A 81 -13.30 -17.80 1.00
N LEU A 82 -13.46 -18.25 2.25
CA LEU A 82 -12.36 -18.29 3.22
C LEU A 82 -11.21 -19.19 2.75
N CYS A 83 -11.52 -20.37 2.24
CA CYS A 83 -10.52 -21.29 1.71
C CYS A 83 -9.75 -20.68 0.52
N LEU A 84 -10.45 -20.04 -0.42
CA LEU A 84 -9.83 -19.33 -1.53
C LEU A 84 -8.90 -18.20 -1.04
N MET A 85 -9.28 -17.49 0.03
CA MET A 85 -8.46 -16.43 0.60
C MET A 85 -7.25 -16.96 1.34
N GLU A 86 -7.39 -18.02 2.12
CA GLU A 86 -6.25 -18.68 2.76
C GLU A 86 -5.22 -19.13 1.71
N GLN A 87 -5.69 -19.72 0.61
CA GLN A 87 -4.83 -20.11 -0.51
C GLN A 87 -4.15 -18.90 -1.17
N GLN A 88 -4.85 -17.79 -1.37
CA GLN A 88 -4.24 -16.57 -1.90
C GLN A 88 -3.20 -15.98 -0.95
N VAL A 89 -3.49 -15.95 0.35
CA VAL A 89 -2.57 -15.44 1.37
C VAL A 89 -1.33 -16.31 1.43
N GLU A 90 -1.46 -17.65 1.47
CA GLU A 90 -0.30 -18.54 1.44
C GLU A 90 0.49 -18.39 0.14
N HIS A 91 -0.17 -18.27 -1.01
CA HIS A 91 0.51 -18.01 -2.28
C HIS A 91 1.31 -16.70 -2.25
N ARG A 92 0.72 -15.62 -1.71
CA ARG A 92 1.39 -14.32 -1.55
C ARG A 92 2.59 -14.43 -0.63
N ILE A 93 2.43 -15.05 0.55
CA ILE A 93 3.52 -15.25 1.50
C ILE A 93 4.64 -16.11 0.88
N SER A 94 4.29 -17.18 0.15
CA SER A 94 5.27 -18.05 -0.52
C SER A 94 6.05 -17.29 -1.60
N THR A 95 5.39 -16.39 -2.34
CA THR A 95 6.00 -15.55 -3.37
C THR A 95 6.92 -14.52 -2.73
N GLU A 96 6.49 -13.84 -1.66
CA GLU A 96 7.32 -12.91 -0.90
C GLU A 96 8.57 -13.61 -0.34
N ARG A 97 8.41 -14.79 0.29
CA ARG A 97 9.55 -15.61 0.74
C ARG A 97 10.48 -15.97 -0.42
N ASN A 98 9.95 -16.36 -1.56
CA ASN A 98 10.76 -16.72 -2.73
C ASN A 98 11.53 -15.53 -3.30
N ILE A 99 10.90 -14.35 -3.35
CA ILE A 99 11.56 -13.11 -3.80
C ILE A 99 12.69 -12.75 -2.83
N VAL A 100 12.42 -12.74 -1.52
CA VAL A 100 13.42 -12.43 -0.48
C VAL A 100 14.58 -13.43 -0.56
N THR A 101 14.29 -14.73 -0.59
CA THR A 101 15.33 -15.77 -0.64
C THR A 101 16.11 -15.76 -1.95
N SER A 102 15.48 -15.43 -3.07
CA SER A 102 16.16 -15.28 -4.37
C SER A 102 17.08 -14.07 -4.37
N GLY A 103 16.64 -12.93 -3.84
CA GLY A 103 17.47 -11.73 -3.67
C GLY A 103 18.68 -11.99 -2.77
N LEU A 104 18.52 -12.74 -1.66
CA LEU A 104 19.62 -13.15 -0.80
C LEU A 104 20.63 -14.06 -1.53
N LYS A 105 20.15 -15.00 -2.35
CA LYS A 105 21.01 -15.90 -3.14
C LYS A 105 21.77 -15.14 -4.23
N GLU A 106 21.13 -14.19 -4.91
CA GLU A 106 21.75 -13.35 -5.92
C GLU A 106 22.83 -12.46 -5.32
N SER A 107 22.53 -11.78 -4.21
CA SER A 107 23.50 -10.98 -3.46
C SER A 107 24.71 -11.81 -3.02
N ARG A 108 24.47 -13.01 -2.46
CA ARG A 108 25.54 -13.92 -2.03
C ARG A 108 26.41 -14.42 -3.17
N ARG A 109 25.84 -14.70 -4.35
CA ARG A 109 26.62 -15.07 -5.56
C ARG A 109 27.47 -13.91 -6.04
N GLY A 110 26.92 -12.70 -6.07
CA GLY A 110 27.66 -11.49 -6.44
C GLY A 110 28.85 -11.21 -5.51
N GLN A 111 28.64 -11.35 -4.19
CA GLN A 111 29.72 -11.21 -3.21
C GLN A 111 30.82 -12.25 -3.38
N TRP A 112 30.48 -13.51 -3.64
CA TRP A 112 31.46 -14.57 -3.89
C TRP A 112 32.27 -14.34 -5.17
N MET A 113 31.63 -13.87 -6.24
CA MET A 113 32.32 -13.48 -7.48
C MET A 113 33.27 -12.30 -7.25
N GLY A 114 32.81 -11.26 -6.54
CA GLY A 114 33.64 -10.11 -6.17
C GLY A 114 34.84 -10.50 -5.30
N TYR A 115 34.61 -11.33 -4.29
CA TYR A 115 35.67 -11.88 -3.45
C TYR A 115 36.72 -12.63 -4.27
N SER A 116 36.30 -13.50 -5.19
CA SER A 116 37.21 -14.25 -6.06
C SER A 116 38.06 -13.32 -6.93
N ILE A 117 37.47 -12.25 -7.49
CA ILE A 117 38.19 -11.28 -8.31
C ILE A 117 39.24 -10.54 -7.48
N VAL A 118 38.91 -10.09 -6.27
CA VAL A 118 39.84 -9.40 -5.37
C VAL A 118 41.02 -10.31 -5.00
N VAL A 119 40.75 -11.58 -4.67
CA VAL A 119 41.80 -12.56 -4.36
C VAL A 119 42.74 -12.78 -5.56
N ILE A 120 42.20 -12.89 -6.78
CA ILE A 120 43.00 -13.04 -8.00
C ILE A 120 43.87 -11.79 -8.24
N LEU A 121 43.32 -10.58 -8.07
CA LEU A 121 44.06 -9.33 -8.24
C LEU A 121 45.21 -9.19 -7.23
N ILE A 122 44.99 -9.57 -5.97
CA ILE A 122 46.03 -9.58 -4.95
C ILE A 122 47.12 -10.60 -5.30
N GLY A 123 46.74 -11.80 -5.75
CA GLY A 123 47.68 -12.82 -6.20
C GLY A 123 48.55 -12.37 -7.37
N LEU A 124 47.94 -11.76 -8.40
CA LEU A 124 48.65 -11.21 -9.55
C LEU A 124 49.57 -10.05 -9.16
N SER A 125 49.12 -9.16 -8.27
CA SER A 125 49.96 -8.06 -7.79
C SER A 125 51.18 -8.56 -7.01
N THR A 126 50.99 -9.55 -6.12
CA THR A 126 52.07 -10.18 -5.37
C THR A 126 53.09 -10.81 -6.31
N LEU A 127 52.62 -11.49 -7.35
CA LEU A 127 53.49 -12.09 -8.36
C LEU A 127 54.29 -11.02 -9.13
N LEU A 128 53.67 -9.89 -9.51
CA LEU A 128 54.35 -8.77 -10.16
C LEU A 128 55.42 -8.10 -9.28
N ALA A 129 55.16 -7.98 -7.98
CA ALA A 129 56.12 -7.45 -7.01
C ALA A 129 57.36 -8.36 -6.94
N LEU A 130 57.19 -9.68 -6.94
CA LEU A 130 58.30 -10.63 -6.94
C LEU A 130 59.17 -10.56 -8.21
N TYR A 131 58.60 -10.15 -9.35
CA TYR A 131 59.35 -9.91 -10.59
C TYR A 131 59.98 -8.51 -10.68
N GLY A 132 59.88 -7.69 -9.62
CA GLY A 132 60.53 -6.37 -9.54
C GLY A 132 59.72 -5.20 -10.11
N HIS A 133 58.44 -5.38 -10.43
CA HIS A 133 57.54 -4.31 -10.85
C HIS A 133 56.76 -3.70 -9.68
N ASP A 134 57.48 -3.12 -8.71
CA ASP A 134 56.89 -2.61 -7.44
C ASP A 134 55.84 -1.51 -7.66
N VAL A 135 56.09 -0.59 -8.60
CA VAL A 135 55.14 0.50 -8.91
C VAL A 135 53.83 -0.05 -9.49
N THR A 136 53.92 -1.01 -10.42
CA THR A 136 52.75 -1.64 -11.04
C THR A 136 51.98 -2.49 -10.02
N ALA A 137 52.68 -3.20 -9.13
CA ALA A 137 52.07 -3.95 -8.04
C ALA A 137 51.30 -3.05 -7.07
N GLY A 138 51.86 -1.89 -6.70
CA GLY A 138 51.21 -0.90 -5.84
C GLY A 138 49.91 -0.34 -6.44
N ILE A 139 49.90 -0.03 -7.74
CA ILE A 139 48.69 0.42 -8.45
C ILE A 139 47.62 -0.68 -8.43
N MET A 140 48.02 -1.93 -8.68
CA MET A 140 47.10 -3.07 -8.69
C MET A 140 46.48 -3.36 -7.32
N ILE A 141 47.25 -3.23 -6.23
CA ILE A 141 46.74 -3.37 -4.86
C ILE A 141 45.73 -2.26 -4.55
N THR A 142 46.04 -1.02 -4.93
CA THR A 142 45.14 0.12 -4.70
C THR A 142 43.81 -0.08 -5.44
N ALA A 143 43.84 -0.55 -6.68
CA ALA A 143 42.65 -0.89 -7.45
C ALA A 143 41.86 -2.06 -6.82
N ALA A 144 42.54 -3.09 -6.32
CA ALA A 144 41.91 -4.22 -5.64
C ALA A 144 41.20 -3.79 -4.34
N ILE A 145 41.81 -2.89 -3.56
CA ILE A 145 41.18 -2.31 -2.36
C ILE A 145 39.95 -1.49 -2.75
N GLY A 146 40.03 -0.66 -3.80
CA GLY A 146 38.87 0.10 -4.30
C GLY A 146 37.69 -0.80 -4.68
N LEU A 147 37.97 -1.90 -5.41
CA LEU A 147 36.94 -2.89 -5.75
C LEU A 147 36.40 -3.63 -4.52
N ALA A 148 37.27 -4.01 -3.59
CA ALA A 148 36.84 -4.65 -2.34
C ALA A 148 35.92 -3.73 -1.52
N VAL A 149 36.28 -2.45 -1.42
CA VAL A 149 35.46 -1.43 -0.76
C VAL A 149 34.12 -1.28 -1.45
N VAL A 150 34.07 -1.18 -2.79
CA VAL A 150 32.79 -1.09 -3.52
C VAL A 150 31.93 -2.35 -3.35
N PHE A 151 32.53 -3.54 -3.32
CA PHE A 151 31.78 -4.79 -3.12
C PHE A 151 31.29 -4.98 -1.68
N VAL A 152 32.07 -4.55 -0.68
CA VAL A 152 31.71 -4.60 0.75
C VAL A 152 30.70 -3.49 1.10
N LEU A 153 30.91 -2.29 0.57
CA LEU A 153 30.04 -1.12 0.73
C LEU A 153 28.92 -1.06 -0.30
N LYS A 154 28.67 -2.11 -1.10
CA LYS A 154 27.41 -2.27 -1.84
C LYS A 154 26.28 -2.56 -0.83
N GLN A 155 26.06 -1.55 0.00
CA GLN A 155 24.91 -1.30 0.85
C GLN A 155 23.82 -0.82 -0.09
N ASN A 156 22.70 -1.52 -0.03
CA ASN A 156 21.52 -1.38 -0.87
C ASN A 156 21.27 0.07 -1.32
N PRO A 157 21.33 0.39 -2.63
CA PRO A 157 20.96 1.73 -3.14
C PRO A 157 19.49 2.08 -2.85
N HIS A 158 18.67 1.11 -2.45
CA HIS A 158 17.28 1.31 -2.05
C HIS A 158 17.08 1.74 -0.57
N ALA A 159 18.15 1.88 0.21
CA ALA A 159 18.03 2.33 1.61
C ALA A 159 17.99 3.88 1.76
N ASN A 160 18.47 4.64 0.76
CA ASN A 160 18.55 6.10 0.86
C ASN A 160 17.37 6.84 0.22
N GLU A 161 16.47 6.15 -0.49
CA GLU A 161 15.35 6.80 -1.18
C GLU A 161 14.10 6.95 -0.28
N GLN A 162 14.08 6.30 0.89
CA GLN A 162 12.97 6.37 1.85
C GLN A 162 13.15 7.46 2.92
N ASP A 163 14.38 7.90 3.19
CA ASP A 163 14.66 8.93 4.21
C ASP A 163 14.53 10.37 3.68
N GLU A 164 14.44 10.57 2.36
CA GLU A 164 14.29 11.91 1.74
C GLU A 164 12.81 12.31 1.55
N VAL A 165 11.88 11.36 1.44
CA VAL A 165 10.45 11.64 1.21
C VAL A 165 9.68 11.97 2.50
N GLU A 166 10.22 11.65 3.69
CA GLU A 166 9.59 11.97 4.99
C GLU A 166 9.94 13.38 5.52
N LYS A 167 10.75 14.17 4.79
CA LYS A 167 11.22 15.49 5.23
C LYS A 167 10.71 16.68 4.42
N GLU A 168 9.84 16.49 3.41
CA GLU A 168 9.16 17.59 2.71
C GLU A 168 7.70 17.75 3.13
#